data_AF-A0A4Q6G637-F1
#
_entry.id   AF-A0A4Q6G637-F1
#
_cell.length_a   1.000
_cell.length_b   1.000
_cell.length_c   1.000
_cell.angle_alpha   90.00
_cell.angle_beta   90.00
_cell.angle_gamma   90.00
#
_symmetry.space_group_name_H-M   'P 1'
#
loop_
_entity.id
_entity.type
_entity.pdbx_description
1 polymer ?
#
loop_
_entity_poly.entity_id
_entity_poly.type
_entity_poly.pdbx_seq_one_letter_code
_entity_poly.pdbx_strand_id
1 'polypeptide(L)'
;MSSRRSAKAATVAASPDDGVPGYVRELEHAASYLPAEQLPLLRRAWEVGAAAHEGQTRKSGEPYITHPVAVAKVLAELGLDVETLIAAILHDTIEDTPLTQDEITA
;
A
#
# COMPACT_ATOMS: atom_id res chain seq x y z
N MET A 1 45.97 -17.01 25.34
CA MET A 1 45.30 -17.76 24.25
C MET A 1 43.81 -17.74 24.54
N SER A 2 43.07 -16.90 23.82
CA SER A 2 42.10 -17.32 22.79
C SER A 2 40.84 -17.94 23.44
N SER A 3 39.62 -17.43 23.32
CA SER A 3 39.03 -16.54 22.32
C SER A 3 37.68 -16.07 22.90
N ARG A 4 37.42 -14.76 22.96
CA ARG A 4 36.04 -14.26 23.15
C ARG A 4 35.34 -14.44 21.81
N ARG A 5 34.39 -15.38 21.72
CA ARG A 5 33.46 -15.43 20.59
C ARG A 5 32.55 -14.21 20.69
N SER A 6 32.86 -13.18 19.91
CA SER A 6 31.92 -12.12 19.58
C SER A 6 30.72 -12.77 18.87
N ALA A 7 29.56 -12.76 19.53
CA ALA A 7 28.30 -13.00 18.85
C ALA A 7 28.05 -11.77 17.95
N LYS A 8 28.21 -11.96 16.64
CA LYS A 8 27.81 -10.99 15.62
C LYS A 8 26.30 -10.86 15.73
N ALA A 9 25.82 -9.68 16.13
CA ALA A 9 24.40 -9.34 16.07
C ALA A 9 23.93 -9.56 14.63
N ALA A 10 23.06 -10.56 14.44
CA ALA A 10 22.36 -10.73 13.18
C ALA A 10 21.36 -9.57 13.07
N THR A 11 21.63 -8.64 12.17
CA THR A 11 20.62 -7.72 11.67
C THR A 11 19.54 -8.55 11.00
N VAL A 12 18.39 -8.69 11.67
CA VAL A 12 17.17 -9.23 11.05
C VAL A 12 16.78 -8.23 9.97
N ALA A 13 16.91 -8.63 8.70
CA ALA A 13 16.32 -7.90 7.60
C ALA A 13 14.80 -7.86 7.85
N ALA A 14 14.21 -6.67 7.78
CA ALA A 14 12.78 -6.48 7.92
C ALA A 14 12.04 -7.46 6.97
N SER A 15 11.06 -8.18 7.50
CA SER A 15 10.20 -9.05 6.70
C SER A 15 9.46 -8.18 5.68
N PRO A 16 9.08 -8.69 4.50
CA PRO A 16 8.34 -7.91 3.49
C PRO A 16 6.99 -7.34 3.98
N ASP A 17 6.55 -7.72 5.19
CA ASP A 17 5.35 -7.21 5.87
C ASP A 17 5.61 -6.22 7.01
N ASP A 18 6.87 -5.96 7.37
CA ASP A 18 7.20 -5.03 8.44
C ASP A 18 6.88 -3.59 8.00
N GLY A 19 5.78 -3.04 8.54
CA GLY A 19 5.34 -1.67 8.27
C GLY A 19 4.07 -1.53 7.44
N VAL A 20 3.52 -2.62 6.91
CA VAL A 20 2.26 -2.55 6.14
C VAL A 20 1.05 -2.43 7.08
N PRO A 21 0.12 -1.47 6.86
CA PRO A 21 -1.08 -1.36 7.68
C PRO A 21 -2.05 -2.52 7.49
N GLY A 22 -2.88 -2.81 8.51
CA GLY A 22 -3.86 -3.90 8.46
C GLY A 22 -4.85 -3.80 7.29
N TYR A 23 -5.32 -2.59 6.99
CA TYR A 23 -6.27 -2.35 5.90
C TYR A 23 -5.69 -2.66 4.50
N VAL A 24 -4.36 -2.58 4.32
CA VAL A 24 -3.70 -2.95 3.06
C VAL A 24 -3.62 -4.48 2.93
N ARG A 25 -3.30 -5.19 4.01
CA ARG A 25 -3.32 -6.66 4.02
C ARG A 25 -4.72 -7.22 3.75
N GLU A 26 -5.76 -6.55 4.25
CA GLU A 26 -7.15 -6.92 3.95
C GLU A 26 -7.48 -6.75 2.47
N LEU A 27 -7.01 -5.67 1.83
CA LEU A 27 -7.15 -5.48 0.39
C LEU A 27 -6.45 -6.61 -0.38
N GLU A 28 -5.22 -6.96 -0.03
CA GLU A 28 -4.48 -8.04 -0.71
C GLU A 28 -5.15 -9.40 -0.56
N HIS A 29 -5.71 -9.68 0.62
CA HIS A 29 -6.48 -10.89 0.85
C HIS A 29 -7.73 -10.92 -0.04
N ALA A 30 -8.46 -9.80 -0.13
CA ALA A 30 -9.62 -9.67 -1.03
C ALA A 30 -9.21 -9.82 -2.51
N ALA A 31 -8.01 -9.38 -2.87
CA ALA A 31 -7.44 -9.46 -4.22
C ALA A 31 -6.69 -10.78 -4.52
N SER A 32 -6.80 -11.80 -3.66
CA SER A 32 -6.05 -13.07 -3.79
C SER A 32 -6.37 -13.91 -5.04
N TYR A 33 -7.40 -13.54 -5.80
CA TYR A 33 -7.70 -14.12 -7.12
C TYR A 33 -6.77 -13.60 -8.23
N LEU A 34 -6.07 -12.49 -8.00
CA LEU A 34 -5.10 -11.95 -8.95
C LEU A 34 -3.84 -12.84 -8.97
N PRO A 35 -3.11 -12.87 -10.11
CA PRO A 35 -1.76 -13.42 -10.15
C PRO A 35 -0.86 -12.84 -9.05
N ALA A 36 -0.03 -13.69 -8.43
CA ALA A 36 0.80 -13.29 -7.30
C ALA A 36 1.78 -12.15 -7.64
N GLU A 37 2.20 -12.04 -8.90
CA GLU A 37 3.04 -10.96 -9.42
C GLU A 37 2.34 -9.59 -9.46
N GLN A 38 1.00 -9.56 -9.42
CA GLN A 38 0.22 -8.32 -9.46
C GLN A 38 -0.06 -7.74 -8.07
N LEU A 39 -0.09 -8.56 -7.01
CA LEU A 39 -0.33 -8.09 -5.64
C LEU A 39 0.65 -7.00 -5.16
N PRO A 40 1.96 -7.06 -5.47
CA PRO A 40 2.89 -5.97 -5.14
C PRO A 40 2.54 -4.62 -5.76
N LEU A 41 1.79 -4.59 -6.88
CA LEU A 41 1.36 -3.35 -7.52
C LEU A 41 0.36 -2.58 -6.63
N LEU A 42 -0.47 -3.29 -5.87
CA LEU A 42 -1.41 -2.68 -4.92
C LEU A 42 -0.68 -2.00 -3.77
N ARG A 43 0.40 -2.62 -3.25
CA ARG A 43 1.26 -1.99 -2.22
C ARG A 43 1.90 -0.72 -2.77
N ARG A 44 2.43 -0.76 -3.98
CA ARG A 44 3.06 0.40 -4.61
C ARG A 44 2.07 1.54 -4.85
N ALA A 45 0.85 1.22 -5.31
CA ALA A 45 -0.22 2.21 -5.45
C ALA A 45 -0.59 2.82 -4.08
N TRP A 46 -0.66 2.00 -3.03
CA TRP A 46 -0.91 2.48 -1.67
C TRP A 46 0.22 3.41 -1.18
N GLU A 47 1.49 3.08 -1.41
CA GLU A 47 2.62 3.95 -1.03
C GLU A 47 2.52 5.33 -1.70
N VAL A 48 2.20 5.36 -3.00
CA VAL A 48 1.99 6.61 -3.75
C VAL A 48 0.81 7.40 -3.19
N GLY A 49 -0.35 6.76 -3.02
CA GLY A 49 -1.54 7.41 -2.47
C GLY A 49 -1.34 7.88 -1.02
N ALA A 50 -0.64 7.10 -0.20
CA ALA A 50 -0.34 7.46 1.19
C ALA A 50 0.58 8.69 1.26
N ALA A 51 1.58 8.76 0.38
CA ALA A 51 2.44 9.94 0.26
C ALA A 51 1.68 11.16 -0.27
N ALA A 52 0.82 10.96 -1.28
CA ALA A 52 -0.03 12.01 -1.85
C ALA A 52 -0.91 12.68 -0.80
N HIS A 53 -1.53 11.86 0.07
CA HIS A 53 -2.43 12.31 1.12
C HIS A 53 -1.74 12.49 2.48
N GLU A 54 -0.41 12.63 2.52
CA GLU A 54 0.30 12.84 3.79
C GLU A 54 -0.21 14.09 4.51
N GLY A 55 -0.48 13.97 5.82
CA GLY A 55 -1.05 15.03 6.63
C GLY A 55 -2.57 15.26 6.44
N GLN A 56 -3.20 14.57 5.49
CA GLN A 56 -4.66 14.62 5.32
C GLN A 56 -5.36 13.57 6.18
N THR A 57 -6.44 13.97 6.84
CA THR A 57 -7.25 13.07 7.67
C THR A 57 -8.72 13.12 7.28
N ARG A 58 -9.39 11.98 7.40
CA ARG A 58 -10.86 11.89 7.32
C ARG A 58 -11.50 12.62 8.49
N LYS A 59 -12.81 12.89 8.40
CA LYS A 59 -13.60 13.44 9.52
C LYS A 59 -13.57 12.56 10.79
N SER A 60 -13.26 11.26 10.64
CA SER A 60 -13.06 10.31 11.74
C SER A 60 -11.72 10.45 12.46
N GLY A 61 -10.77 11.21 11.90
CA GLY A 61 -9.40 11.36 12.41
C GLY A 61 -8.39 10.34 11.84
N GLU A 62 -8.83 9.40 11.02
CA GLU A 62 -7.95 8.43 10.35
C GLU A 62 -7.22 9.06 9.15
N PRO A 63 -6.05 8.53 8.73
CA PRO A 63 -5.38 8.96 7.51
C PRO A 63 -6.30 8.87 6.30
N TYR A 64 -6.29 9.88 5.42
CA TYR A 64 -7.23 9.94 4.28
C TYR A 64 -7.11 8.72 3.35
N ILE A 65 -5.90 8.21 3.13
CA ILE A 65 -5.62 7.01 2.31
C ILE A 65 -6.44 5.77 2.69
N THR A 66 -6.95 5.69 3.93
CA THR A 66 -7.87 4.62 4.34
C THR A 66 -9.15 4.58 3.51
N HIS A 67 -9.61 5.72 2.97
CA HIS A 67 -10.79 5.79 2.11
C HIS A 67 -10.55 5.15 0.72
N PRO A 68 -9.57 5.59 -0.09
CA PRO A 68 -9.28 4.96 -1.38
C PRO A 68 -8.99 3.46 -1.26
N VAL A 69 -8.27 3.02 -0.21
CA VAL A 69 -8.02 1.58 0.00
C VAL A 69 -9.29 0.81 0.33
N ALA A 70 -10.23 1.39 1.08
CA ALA A 70 -11.52 0.76 1.33
C ALA A 70 -12.36 0.63 0.04
N VAL A 71 -12.30 1.63 -0.86
CA VAL A 71 -12.96 1.55 -2.19
C VAL A 71 -12.33 0.42 -3.01
N ALA A 72 -11.01 0.35 -3.08
CA ALA A 72 -10.30 -0.72 -3.78
C ALA A 72 -10.64 -2.10 -3.21
N LYS A 73 -10.80 -2.24 -1.88
CA LYS A 73 -11.19 -3.51 -1.26
C LYS A 73 -12.57 -3.98 -1.72
N VAL A 74 -13.56 -3.07 -1.79
CA VAL A 74 -14.91 -3.39 -2.30
C VAL A 74 -14.84 -3.85 -3.75
N LEU A 75 -14.03 -3.18 -4.59
CA LEU A 75 -13.85 -3.59 -5.99
C LEU A 75 -13.10 -4.92 -6.09
N ALA A 76 -12.17 -5.19 -5.18
CA ALA A 76 -11.49 -6.48 -5.11
C ALA A 76 -12.48 -7.61 -4.77
N GLU A 77 -13.40 -7.40 -3.82
CA GLU A 77 -14.47 -8.36 -3.49
C GLU A 77 -15.42 -8.66 -4.68
N LEU A 78 -15.51 -7.74 -5.64
CA LEU A 78 -16.26 -7.93 -6.90
C LEU A 78 -15.44 -8.61 -8.01
N GLY A 79 -14.15 -8.86 -7.80
CA GLY A 79 -13.30 -9.58 -8.76
C GLY A 79 -12.76 -8.73 -9.92
N LEU A 80 -12.58 -7.42 -9.74
CA LEU A 80 -12.08 -6.52 -10.79
C LEU A 80 -10.57 -6.68 -11.05
N ASP A 81 -10.09 -6.18 -12.19
CA ASP A 81 -8.68 -6.28 -12.56
C ASP A 81 -7.76 -5.37 -11.71
N VAL A 82 -6.45 -5.69 -11.71
CA VAL A 82 -5.47 -4.97 -10.90
C VAL A 82 -5.40 -3.49 -11.27
N GLU A 83 -5.59 -3.16 -12.54
CA GLU A 83 -5.62 -1.81 -13.07
C GLU A 83 -6.75 -0.99 -12.44
N THR A 84 -7.95 -1.57 -12.31
CA THR A 84 -9.07 -0.91 -11.63
C THR A 84 -8.80 -0.73 -10.14
N LEU A 85 -8.19 -1.72 -9.49
CA LEU A 85 -7.85 -1.60 -8.06
C LEU A 85 -6.81 -0.50 -7.83
N ILE A 86 -5.79 -0.40 -8.69
CA ILE A 86 -4.79 0.67 -8.65
C ILE A 86 -5.46 2.03 -8.87
N ALA A 87 -6.32 2.14 -9.89
CA ALA A 87 -7.06 3.37 -10.16
C ALA A 87 -7.91 3.79 -8.96
N ALA A 88 -8.57 2.85 -8.28
CA ALA A 88 -9.34 3.12 -7.08
C ALA A 88 -8.49 3.62 -5.89
N ILE A 89 -7.28 3.09 -5.72
CA ILE A 89 -6.35 3.58 -4.68
C ILE A 89 -5.91 5.02 -4.99
N LEU A 90 -5.77 5.38 -6.26
CA LEU A 90 -5.22 6.65 -6.70
C LEU A 90 -6.28 7.70 -7.10
N HIS A 91 -7.57 7.38 -7.09
CA HIS A 91 -8.60 8.21 -7.73
C HIS A 91 -8.66 9.65 -7.20
N ASP A 92 -8.51 9.85 -5.89
CA ASP A 92 -8.52 11.17 -5.24
C ASP A 92 -7.16 11.88 -5.30
N THR A 93 -6.09 11.22 -5.75
CA THR A 93 -4.75 11.83 -5.73
C THR A 93 -4.61 12.99 -6.71
N ILE A 94 -5.32 12.96 -7.85
CA ILE A 94 -5.31 14.06 -8.83
C ILE A 94 -6.18 15.23 -8.38
N GLU A 95 -7.29 14.95 -7.70
CA GLU A 95 -8.28 15.98 -7.33
C GLU A 95 -7.93 16.68 -6.00
N ASP A 96 -7.38 15.95 -5.03
CA ASP A 96 -7.20 16.43 -3.66
C ASP A 96 -5.73 16.63 -3.26
N THR A 97 -4.79 16.45 -4.18
CA THR A 97 -3.34 16.60 -3.91
C THR A 97 -2.62 17.32 -5.05
N PRO A 98 -1.39 17.82 -4.83
CA PRO A 98 -0.60 18.45 -5.89
C PRO A 98 -0.09 17.50 -6.99
N LEU A 99 -0.32 16.19 -6.87
CA LEU A 99 0.10 15.21 -7.87
C LEU A 99 -0.58 15.46 -9.22
N THR A 100 0.21 15.34 -10.28
CA THR A 100 -0.26 15.53 -11.66
C THR A 100 -0.42 14.19 -12.37
N GLN A 101 -1.24 14.17 -13.43
CA GLN A 101 -1.47 12.96 -14.23
C GLN A 101 -0.19 12.38 -14.85
N ASP A 102 0.78 13.25 -15.16
CA ASP A 102 2.09 12.86 -15.71
C ASP A 102 2.93 12.07 -14.68
N GLU A 103 2.76 12.33 -13.39
CA GLU A 103 3.48 11.64 -12.31
C GLU A 103 2.90 10.26 -11.99
N ILE A 104 1.63 10.01 -12.35
CA ILE A 104 0.95 8.72 -12.16
C ILE A 104 1.28 7.72 -13.30
N THR A 105 1.64 8.24 -14.47
CA THR A 105 1.86 7.44 -15.69
C THR A 105 3.33 7.10 -15.97
N ALA A 106 4.27 7.60 -15.16
CA ALA A 106 5.72 7.39 -15.29
C ALA A 106 6.23 6.13 -14.55
#